data_AF-A0A1C7GYY7-F1
#
_entry.id   AF-A0A1C7GYY7-F1
#
_cell.length_a   1.000
_cell.length_b   1.000
_cell.length_c   1.000
_cell.angle_alpha   90.00
_cell.angle_beta   90.00
_cell.angle_gamma   90.00
#
_symmetry.space_group_name_H-M   'P 1'
#
loop_
_entity.id
_entity.type
_entity.pdbx_description
1 polymer ?
#
loop_
_entity_poly.entity_id
_entity_poly.type
_entity_poly.pdbx_seq_one_letter_code
_entity_poly.pdbx_strand_id
1 'polypeptide(L)'
;MKAIPYGISDFPRIRREDYYYVDKTRYIELMERQPPYLFLIRPRRFGKSLFLAMLETYYSIDYADCFDELFGSLYLGQHPTGRQNKYMVLRFNFSEIKARPEDLEQSFSEYCCMMMKDFILKYEHLLGHRIWEVVRRDETDPGQMLSG
;
A
#
# COMPACT_ATOMS: atom_id res chain seq x y z
N MET A 1 16.49 10.24 23.62
CA MET A 1 15.54 9.11 23.69
C MET A 1 14.57 9.28 22.53
N LYS A 2 14.40 8.29 21.66
CA LYS A 2 13.47 8.41 20.51
C LYS A 2 12.03 8.32 20.98
N ALA A 3 11.12 9.08 20.38
CA ALA A 3 9.70 9.04 20.70
C ALA A 3 9.09 7.69 20.27
N ILE A 4 8.14 7.15 21.05
CA ILE A 4 7.42 5.93 20.67
C ILE A 4 6.30 6.34 19.70
N PRO A 5 6.21 5.75 18.50
CA PRO A 5 5.20 6.09 17.49
C PRO A 5 3.85 5.46 17.85
N TYR A 6 3.20 5.96 18.90
CA TYR A 6 1.91 5.43 19.34
C TYR A 6 0.79 5.80 18.36
N GLY A 7 0.16 4.79 17.76
CA GLY A 7 -0.93 4.98 16.80
C GLY A 7 -0.49 5.41 15.39
N ILE A 8 0.81 5.63 15.16
CA ILE A 8 1.34 6.04 13.86
C ILE A 8 1.56 4.78 13.00
N SER A 9 0.86 4.70 11.87
CA SER A 9 0.97 3.60 10.89
C SER A 9 1.50 4.11 9.54
N ASP A 10 2.40 5.09 9.61
CA ASP A 10 3.07 5.71 8.48
C ASP A 10 4.57 5.40 8.61
N PHE A 11 5.04 4.50 7.76
CA PHE A 11 6.44 4.05 7.79
C PHE A 11 7.41 5.18 7.38
N PRO A 12 7.21 5.90 6.26
CA PRO A 12 8.04 7.04 5.90
C PRO A 12 8.15 8.08 7.01
N ARG A 13 7.04 8.45 7.65
CA ARG A 13 7.02 9.40 8.76
C ARG A 13 7.84 8.92 9.95
N ILE A 14 7.68 7.64 10.32
CA ILE A 14 8.46 7.04 11.42
C ILE A 14 9.97 7.15 11.16
N ARG A 15 10.39 6.96 9.90
CA ARG A 15 11.80 7.06 9.51
C ARG A 15 12.29 8.52 9.50
N ARG A 16 11.51 9.44 8.93
CA ARG A 16 11.84 10.86 8.78
C ARG A 16 11.87 11.65 10.09
N GLU A 17 10.91 11.39 10.97
CA GLU A 17 10.79 12.08 12.26
C GLU A 17 11.59 11.40 13.39
N ASP A 18 12.49 10.48 13.03
CA ASP A 18 13.37 9.73 13.96
C ASP A 18 12.64 9.07 15.15
N TYR A 19 11.46 8.49 14.88
CA TYR A 19 10.74 7.72 15.89
C TYR A 19 11.47 6.40 16.21
N TYR A 20 11.17 5.85 17.39
CA TYR A 20 11.62 4.51 17.75
C TYR A 20 10.98 3.47 16.82
N TYR A 21 11.81 2.75 16.08
CA TYR A 21 11.39 1.73 15.12
C TYR A 21 12.22 0.46 15.31
N VAL A 22 11.53 -0.68 15.40
CA VAL A 22 12.17 -2.00 15.41
C VAL A 22 12.17 -2.53 14.00
N ASP A 23 13.36 -2.76 13.45
CA ASP A 23 13.52 -3.21 12.07
C ASP A 23 12.86 -4.58 11.84
N LYS A 24 11.88 -4.59 10.94
CA LYS A 24 11.13 -5.77 10.50
C LYS A 24 11.25 -5.99 8.99
N THR A 25 12.14 -5.25 8.31
CA THR A 25 12.25 -5.26 6.86
C THR A 25 12.70 -6.63 6.32
N ARG A 26 13.50 -7.40 7.07
CA ARG A 26 13.86 -8.80 6.73
C ARG A 26 12.65 -9.69 6.43
N TYR A 27 11.49 -9.44 7.03
CA TYR A 27 10.31 -10.25 6.76
C TYR A 27 9.78 -10.10 5.33
N ILE A 28 10.08 -9.00 4.64
CA ILE A 28 9.71 -8.84 3.22
C ILE A 28 10.46 -9.86 2.37
N GLU A 29 11.78 -9.97 2.51
CA GLU A 29 12.57 -10.98 1.79
C GLU A 29 12.09 -12.41 2.12
N LEU A 30 11.85 -12.70 3.40
CA LEU A 30 11.34 -14.00 3.81
C LEU A 30 9.99 -14.30 3.14
N MET A 31 9.10 -13.31 3.10
CA MET A 31 7.77 -13.38 2.49
C MET A 31 7.85 -13.66 0.99
N GLU A 32 8.77 -13.00 0.27
CA GLU A 32 8.97 -13.21 -1.17
C GLU A 32 9.41 -14.63 -1.53
N ARG A 33 10.02 -15.35 -0.57
CA ARG A 33 10.46 -16.75 -0.72
C ARG A 33 9.39 -17.78 -0.37
N GLN A 34 8.23 -17.36 0.15
CA GLN A 34 7.14 -18.27 0.50
C GLN A 34 6.21 -18.54 -0.68
N PRO A 35 5.33 -19.56 -0.59
CA PRO A 35 4.28 -19.78 -1.59
C PRO A 35 3.38 -18.55 -1.78
N PRO A 36 2.66 -18.44 -2.92
CA PRO A 36 1.90 -17.24 -3.30
C PRO A 36 0.82 -16.80 -2.30
N TYR A 37 0.35 -17.71 -1.45
CA TYR A 37 -0.71 -17.47 -0.48
C TYR A 37 -0.14 -17.50 0.94
N LEU A 38 -0.05 -16.33 1.55
CA LEU A 38 0.45 -16.17 2.90
C LEU A 38 -0.64 -15.71 3.85
N PHE A 39 -0.87 -16.51 4.90
CA PHE A 39 -1.77 -16.13 5.97
C PHE A 39 -0.98 -15.53 7.13
N LEU A 40 -1.00 -14.20 7.26
CA LEU A 40 -0.42 -13.52 8.41
C LEU A 40 -1.34 -13.72 9.62
N ILE A 41 -1.05 -14.73 10.45
CA ILE A 41 -1.72 -14.91 11.76
C ILE A 41 -1.76 -13.57 12.51
N ARG A 42 -2.77 -13.36 13.37
CA ARG A 42 -3.05 -12.05 14.00
C ARG A 42 -2.47 -11.93 15.43
N PRO A 43 -1.14 -11.84 15.64
CA PRO A 43 -0.63 -11.43 16.95
C PRO A 43 -1.01 -9.96 17.19
N ARG A 44 -1.61 -9.72 18.35
CA ARG A 44 -2.05 -8.40 18.81
C ARG A 44 -0.82 -7.50 18.97
N ARG A 45 -0.92 -6.23 18.57
CA ARG A 45 0.17 -5.22 18.64
C ARG A 45 1.44 -5.53 17.83
N PHE A 46 1.37 -6.45 16.87
CA PHE A 46 2.49 -6.74 15.98
C PHE A 46 2.89 -5.55 15.06
N GLY A 47 2.01 -4.56 14.90
CA GLY A 47 2.23 -3.43 13.99
C GLY A 47 1.85 -3.77 12.54
N LYS A 48 0.71 -4.43 12.32
CA LYS A 48 0.27 -4.87 10.99
C LYS A 48 0.05 -3.70 10.02
N SER A 49 -0.63 -2.66 10.48
CA SER A 49 -0.86 -1.46 9.67
C SER A 49 0.48 -0.81 9.27
N LEU A 50 1.43 -0.71 10.21
CA LEU A 50 2.78 -0.23 9.93
C LEU A 50 3.53 -1.17 8.97
N PHE A 51 3.37 -2.48 9.09
CA PHE A 51 3.96 -3.46 8.18
C PHE A 51 3.39 -3.32 6.76
N LEU A 52 2.09 -3.12 6.60
CA LEU A 52 1.47 -2.86 5.30
C LEU A 52 1.97 -1.53 4.70
N ALA A 53 2.09 -0.47 5.50
CA ALA A 53 2.68 0.79 5.06
C ALA A 53 4.15 0.62 4.63
N MET A 54 4.91 -0.22 5.34
CA MET A 54 6.28 -0.56 4.96
C MET A 54 6.34 -1.36 3.65
N LEU A 55 5.44 -2.31 3.41
CA LEU A 55 5.34 -3.03 2.13
C LEU A 55 5.02 -2.08 0.98
N GLU A 56 4.03 -1.21 1.17
CA GLU A 56 3.67 -0.16 0.21
C GLU A 56 4.88 0.72 -0.11
N THR A 57 5.61 1.16 0.93
CA THR A 57 6.81 2.00 0.76
C THR A 57 7.92 1.26 0.02
N TYR A 58 8.15 -0.01 0.35
CA TYR A 58 9.23 -0.80 -0.23
C TYR A 58 8.98 -1.12 -1.70
N TYR A 59 7.75 -1.44 -2.08
CA TYR A 59 7.42 -1.84 -3.46
C TYR A 59 7.06 -0.66 -4.36
N SER A 60 6.51 0.43 -3.82
CA SER A 60 5.97 1.51 -4.65
C SER A 60 7.06 2.33 -5.32
N ILE A 61 6.88 2.59 -6.62
CA ILE A 61 7.72 3.51 -7.39
C ILE A 61 7.77 4.93 -6.79
N ASP A 62 6.72 5.34 -6.05
CA ASP A 62 6.64 6.68 -5.45
C ASP A 62 7.79 6.99 -4.47
N TYR A 63 8.44 5.95 -3.95
CA TYR A 63 9.51 6.07 -2.96
C TYR A 63 10.89 5.75 -3.55
N ALA A 64 11.01 5.61 -4.89
CA ALA A 64 12.28 5.31 -5.55
C ALA A 64 13.39 6.32 -5.20
N ASP A 65 13.06 7.62 -5.23
CA ASP A 65 14.03 8.69 -4.96
C ASP A 65 14.43 8.83 -3.48
N CYS A 66 13.73 8.15 -2.57
CA CYS A 66 14.01 8.19 -1.13
C CYS A 66 14.27 6.80 -0.54
N PHE A 67 14.65 5.82 -1.36
CA PHE A 67 14.95 4.47 -0.89
C PHE A 67 16.05 4.46 0.17
N ASP A 68 17.17 5.14 -0.08
CA ASP A 68 18.32 5.18 0.84
C ASP A 68 17.97 5.87 2.17
N GLU A 69 17.16 6.93 2.10
CA GLU A 69 16.65 7.64 3.29
C GLU A 69 15.80 6.71 4.17
N LEU A 70 14.89 5.97 3.55
CA LEU A 70 13.89 5.18 4.26
C LEU A 70 14.43 3.82 4.72
N PHE A 71 15.21 3.15 3.86
CA PHE A 71 15.66 1.78 4.05
C PHE A 71 17.17 1.63 4.22
N GLY A 72 18.00 2.62 3.86
CA GLY A 72 19.46 2.46 3.78
C GLY A 72 20.10 1.94 5.06
N SER A 73 19.61 2.34 6.24
CA SER A 73 20.10 1.84 7.53
C SER A 73 19.40 0.58 8.05
N LEU A 74 18.47 0.00 7.28
CA LEU A 74 17.66 -1.17 7.64
C LEU A 74 18.14 -2.40 6.86
N TYR A 75 17.68 -3.59 7.26
CA TYR A 75 18.06 -4.85 6.63
C TYR A 75 17.88 -4.83 5.10
N LEU A 76 16.72 -4.38 4.59
CA LEU A 76 16.46 -4.35 3.13
C LEU A 76 17.25 -3.28 2.37
N GLY A 77 17.71 -2.21 3.01
CA GLY A 77 18.62 -1.27 2.34
C GLY A 77 19.98 -1.90 2.08
N GLN A 78 20.41 -2.79 2.98
CA GLN A 78 21.67 -3.55 2.87
C GLN A 78 21.50 -4.85 2.07
N HIS A 79 20.28 -5.37 1.96
CA HIS A 79 19.93 -6.62 1.28
C HIS A 79 18.69 -6.42 0.38
N PRO A 80 18.77 -5.58 -0.67
CA PRO A 80 17.64 -5.36 -1.56
C PRO A 80 17.27 -6.64 -2.30
N THR A 81 15.97 -6.90 -2.42
CA THR A 81 15.44 -8.12 -3.07
C THR A 81 15.37 -8.03 -4.59
N GLY A 82 15.68 -6.86 -5.15
CA GLY A 82 15.51 -6.55 -6.57
C GLY A 82 14.08 -6.18 -6.94
N ARG A 83 13.15 -6.14 -5.98
CA ARG A 83 11.75 -5.74 -6.15
C ARG A 83 11.42 -4.35 -5.56
N GLN A 84 12.39 -3.72 -4.92
CA GLN A 84 12.23 -2.39 -4.33
C GLN A 84 11.85 -1.35 -5.38
N ASN A 85 10.82 -0.56 -5.09
CA ASN A 85 10.34 0.57 -5.88
C ASN A 85 10.12 0.27 -7.37
N LYS A 86 9.53 -0.89 -7.69
CA LYS A 86 9.25 -1.33 -9.07
C LYS A 86 7.78 -1.36 -9.45
N TYR A 87 6.88 -1.12 -8.50
CA TYR A 87 5.45 -1.36 -8.71
C TYR A 87 4.62 -0.11 -8.48
N MET A 88 3.55 0.06 -9.25
CA MET A 88 2.45 0.94 -8.86
C MET A 88 1.63 0.19 -7.81
N VAL A 89 1.57 0.71 -6.58
CA VAL A 89 0.87 0.03 -5.47
C VAL A 89 -0.54 0.60 -5.31
N LEU A 90 -1.55 -0.29 -5.36
CA LEU A 90 -2.93 -0.02 -5.00
C LEU A 90 -3.21 -0.61 -3.62
N ARG A 91 -3.64 0.24 -2.69
CA ARG A 91 -3.92 -0.15 -1.31
C ARG A 91 -5.39 0.08 -0.98
N PHE A 92 -6.07 -0.95 -0.48
CA PHE A 92 -7.42 -0.82 0.06
C PHE A 92 -7.41 -0.71 1.59
N ASN A 93 -8.21 0.20 2.12
CA ASN A 93 -8.52 0.35 3.54
C ASN A 93 -10.03 0.23 3.78
N PHE A 94 -10.54 -1.00 3.80
CA PHE A 94 -11.97 -1.25 3.96
C PHE A 94 -12.56 -0.83 5.32
N SER A 95 -11.73 -0.43 6.29
CA SER A 95 -12.23 0.15 7.55
C SER A 95 -12.86 1.53 7.38
N GLU A 96 -12.61 2.19 6.25
CA GLU A 96 -13.19 3.50 5.91
C GLU A 96 -14.61 3.39 5.34
N ILE A 97 -15.04 2.19 4.94
CA ILE A 97 -16.39 1.95 4.43
C ILE A 97 -17.37 2.01 5.61
N LYS A 98 -18.11 3.11 5.70
CA LYS A 98 -19.20 3.30 6.66
C LYS A 98 -20.50 2.93 5.98
N ALA A 99 -20.96 1.70 6.18
CA ALA A 99 -22.20 1.21 5.61
C ALA A 99 -23.08 0.54 6.66
N ARG A 100 -24.39 0.63 6.46
CA ARG A 100 -25.39 -0.24 7.08
C ARG A 100 -25.45 -1.55 6.28
N PRO A 101 -25.99 -2.63 6.87
CA PRO A 101 -26.14 -3.88 6.14
C PRO A 101 -26.92 -3.74 4.83
N GLU A 102 -27.91 -2.83 4.77
CA GLU A 102 -28.75 -2.63 3.59
C GLU A 102 -28.02 -1.96 2.42
N ASP A 103 -26.96 -1.18 2.68
CA ASP A 103 -26.22 -0.40 1.67
C ASP A 103 -24.74 -0.80 1.57
N LEU A 104 -24.35 -1.92 2.20
CA LEU A 104 -22.96 -2.41 2.26
C LEU A 104 -22.37 -2.69 0.89
N GLU A 105 -23.11 -3.39 0.03
CA GLU A 105 -22.63 -3.75 -1.30
C GLU A 105 -22.37 -2.51 -2.16
N GLN A 106 -23.33 -1.58 -2.18
CA GLN A 106 -23.20 -0.32 -2.89
C GLN A 106 -22.01 0.49 -2.36
N SER A 107 -21.92 0.68 -1.04
CA SER A 107 -20.84 1.46 -0.41
C SER A 107 -19.46 0.85 -0.68
N PHE A 108 -19.38 -0.49 -0.69
CA PHE A 108 -18.15 -1.21 -1.01
C PHE A 108 -17.75 -1.03 -2.47
N SER A 109 -18.69 -1.16 -3.40
CA SER A 109 -18.48 -0.97 -4.84
C SER A 109 -18.04 0.45 -5.16
N GLU A 110 -18.71 1.47 -4.60
CA GLU A 110 -18.35 2.88 -4.74
C GLU A 110 -16.94 3.15 -4.20
N TYR A 111 -16.60 2.61 -3.03
CA TYR A 111 -15.25 2.72 -2.47
C TYR A 111 -14.19 2.09 -3.39
N CYS A 112 -14.45 0.89 -3.92
CA CYS A 112 -13.51 0.24 -4.82
C CYS A 112 -13.31 1.04 -6.11
N CYS A 113 -14.39 1.54 -6.72
CA CYS A 113 -14.35 2.41 -7.89
C CYS A 113 -13.55 3.69 -7.62
N MET A 114 -13.79 4.36 -6.49
CA MET A 114 -13.03 5.54 -6.08
C MET A 114 -11.54 5.23 -5.97
N MET A 115 -11.16 4.18 -5.23
CA MET A 115 -9.76 3.80 -5.05
C MET A 115 -9.06 3.45 -6.36
N MET A 116 -9.75 2.78 -7.29
CA MET A 116 -9.20 2.47 -8.61
C MET A 116 -9.04 3.74 -9.46
N LYS A 117 -10.01 4.66 -9.45
CA LYS A 117 -9.91 5.94 -10.17
C LYS A 117 -8.78 6.80 -9.63
N ASP A 118 -8.64 6.91 -8.32
CA ASP A 118 -7.55 7.65 -7.67
C ASP A 118 -6.19 7.06 -8.04
N PHE A 119 -6.08 5.74 -8.07
CA PHE A 119 -4.87 5.05 -8.53
C PHE A 119 -4.55 5.35 -10.01
N ILE A 120 -5.55 5.29 -10.89
CA ILE A 120 -5.36 5.60 -12.31
C ILE A 120 -4.94 7.05 -12.50
N LEU A 121 -5.61 8.00 -11.83
CA LEU A 121 -5.26 9.41 -11.87
C LEU A 121 -3.82 9.65 -11.39
N LYS A 122 -3.44 9.05 -10.26
CA LYS A 122 -2.09 9.15 -9.71
C LYS A 122 -1.02 8.69 -10.71
N TYR A 123 -1.26 7.56 -11.37
CA TYR A 123 -0.29 6.96 -12.30
C TYR A 123 -0.60 7.22 -13.78
N GLU A 124 -1.45 8.20 -14.10
CA GLU A 124 -1.86 8.49 -15.47
C GLU A 124 -0.66 8.79 -16.38
N HIS A 125 0.35 9.46 -15.83
CA HIS A 125 1.61 9.75 -16.53
C HIS A 125 2.39 8.49 -16.97
N LEU A 126 2.14 7.33 -16.35
CA LEU A 126 2.74 6.03 -16.70
C LEU A 126 1.78 5.14 -17.50
N LEU A 127 0.50 5.15 -17.14
CA LEU A 127 -0.55 4.36 -17.81
C LEU A 127 -0.93 4.93 -19.17
N GLY A 128 -0.72 6.24 -19.37
CA GLY A 128 -1.11 6.99 -20.55
C GLY A 128 -2.59 7.39 -20.53
N HIS A 129 -2.90 8.54 -21.14
CA HIS A 129 -4.27 9.10 -21.16
C HIS A 129 -5.33 8.19 -21.79
N ARG A 130 -4.93 7.21 -22.61
CA ARG A 130 -5.83 6.22 -23.22
C ARG A 130 -6.49 5.29 -22.22
N ILE A 131 -6.01 5.23 -20.98
CA ILE A 131 -6.66 4.46 -19.92
C ILE A 131 -8.13 4.89 -19.71
N TRP A 132 -8.47 6.14 -20.01
CA TRP A 132 -9.84 6.64 -19.92
C TRP A 132 -10.74 6.26 -21.09
N GLU A 133 -10.18 5.72 -22.18
CA GLU A 133 -10.98 5.08 -23.24
C GLU A 133 -11.54 3.74 -22.74
N VAL A 134 -10.79 3.07 -21.84
CA VAL A 134 -11.18 1.77 -21.27
C VAL A 134 -11.83 1.84 -19.90
N VAL A 135 -11.66 2.94 -19.16
CA VAL A 135 -12.22 3.11 -17.81
C VAL A 135 -13.31 4.17 -17.81
N ARG A 136 -14.52 3.76 -17.42
CA ARG A 136 -15.67 4.66 -17.28
C ARG A 136 -15.52 5.54 -16.03
N ARG A 137 -15.46 6.85 -16.24
CA ARG A 137 -15.24 7.84 -15.16
C ARG A 137 -16.41 7.94 -14.18
N ASP A 138 -17.62 7.72 -14.64
CA ASP A 138 -18.84 7.89 -13.84
C ASP A 138 -19.38 6.57 -13.26
N GLU A 139 -18.72 5.44 -13.54
CA GLU A 139 -19.17 4.12 -13.07
C GLU A 139 -18.92 3.93 -11.57
N THR A 140 -19.88 3.31 -10.88
CA THR A 140 -19.81 3.01 -9.45
C THR A 140 -19.81 1.51 -9.17
N ASP A 141 -20.00 0.67 -10.18
CA ASP A 141 -19.82 -0.78 -10.12
C ASP A 141 -18.44 -1.21 -10.68
N PRO A 142 -17.55 -1.79 -9.84
CA PRO A 142 -16.25 -2.31 -10.28
C PRO A 142 -16.35 -3.31 -11.44
N GLY A 143 -17.43 -4.10 -11.50
CA GLY A 143 -17.66 -5.07 -12.56
C GLY A 143 -18.00 -4.46 -13.92
N GLN A 144 -18.46 -3.20 -13.94
CA GLN A 144 -18.86 -2.46 -15.14
C GLN A 144 -17.89 -1.33 -15.50
N MET A 145 -16.83 -1.16 -14.70
CA MET A 145 -15.88 -0.05 -14.83
C MET A 145 -15.07 -0.10 -16.12
N LEU A 146 -14.92 -1.29 -16.70
CA LEU A 146 -14.25 -1.50 -17.98
C LEU A 146 -15.23 -1.26 -19.14
N SER A 147 -14.82 -0.49 -20.14
CA SER A 147 -15.52 -0.48 -21.43
C SER A 147 -15.37 -1.87 -22.05
N GLY A 148 -16.49 -2.56 -22.29
CA GLY A 148 -16.52 -3.81 -23.03
C GLY A 148 -16.06 -3.66 -24.48
#